data_AF-A0A358CXW7-F1
#
_entry.id   AF-A0A358CXW7-F1
#
_cell.length_a   1.000
_cell.length_b   1.000
_cell.length_c   1.000
_cell.angle_alpha   90.00
_cell.angle_beta   90.00
_cell.angle_gamma   90.00
#
_symmetry.space_group_name_H-M   'P 1'
#
loop_
_entity.id
_entity.type
_entity.pdbx_description
1 polymer ?
#
loop_
_entity_poly.entity_id
_entity_poly.type
_entity_poly.pdbx_seq_one_letter_code
_entity_poly.pdbx_strand_id
1 'polypeptide(L)'
;MQATLSQRKLSRSDVERIVRDIVLAGHDGVPSQAIQETANIAPKLVVSISARHCHLTDQHVEKLFGSGRTLTPKKNLYQDGFYAAEETVMIIGPKRRMLPTVRVLGPTRPASQVELAFTDGISLGIDLPVRASGNISRTP
;
A
#
# COMPACT_ATOMS: atom_id res chain seq x y z
N MET A 1 -51.32 21.00 -17.76
CA MET A 1 -50.78 19.67 -18.07
C MET A 1 -49.34 19.62 -17.57
N GLN A 2 -49.08 18.95 -16.44
CA GLN A 2 -47.72 18.75 -15.92
C GLN A 2 -47.13 17.48 -16.53
N ALA A 3 -45.98 17.60 -17.20
CA ALA A 3 -45.25 16.46 -17.73
C ALA A 3 -44.33 15.88 -16.63
N THR A 4 -44.63 14.67 -16.20
CA THR A 4 -43.86 13.93 -15.20
C THR A 4 -42.58 13.39 -15.82
N LEU A 5 -41.42 13.96 -15.47
CA LEU A 5 -40.11 13.41 -15.86
C LEU A 5 -39.85 12.12 -15.07
N SER A 6 -39.89 10.98 -15.77
CA SER A 6 -39.57 9.67 -15.21
C SER A 6 -38.10 9.62 -14.78
N GLN A 7 -37.85 9.53 -13.47
CA GLN A 7 -36.50 9.34 -12.94
C GLN A 7 -35.96 7.98 -13.39
N ARG A 8 -35.05 8.01 -14.36
CA ARG A 8 -34.36 6.83 -14.88
C ARG A 8 -33.44 6.28 -13.77
N LYS A 9 -33.85 5.19 -13.12
CA LYS A 9 -32.99 4.46 -12.18
C LYS A 9 -31.84 3.83 -12.97
N LEU A 10 -30.61 4.30 -12.75
CA LEU A 10 -29.41 3.74 -13.37
C LEU A 10 -29.23 2.29 -12.90
N SER A 11 -29.02 1.38 -13.85
CA SER A 11 -28.71 -0.01 -13.52
C SER A 11 -27.27 -0.14 -13.04
N ARG A 12 -26.94 -1.21 -12.29
CA ARG A 12 -25.57 -1.50 -11.88
C ARG A 12 -24.61 -1.57 -13.08
N SER A 13 -25.06 -2.17 -14.19
CA SER A 13 -24.31 -2.22 -15.44
C SER A 13 -24.05 -0.83 -16.04
N ASP A 14 -25.01 0.10 -15.93
CA ASP A 14 -24.79 1.48 -16.38
C ASP A 14 -23.76 2.19 -15.52
N VAL A 15 -23.81 1.98 -14.20
CA VAL A 15 -22.82 2.54 -13.27
C VAL A 15 -21.43 1.98 -13.55
N GLU A 16 -21.29 0.66 -13.72
CA GLU A 16 -20.01 0.01 -14.03
C GLU A 16 -19.43 0.50 -15.37
N ARG A 17 -20.28 0.68 -16.39
CA ARG A 17 -19.89 1.23 -17.68
C ARG A 17 -19.43 2.69 -17.55
N ILE A 18 -20.22 3.56 -16.91
CA ILE A 18 -19.87 4.98 -16.74
C ILE A 18 -18.58 5.14 -15.92
N VAL A 19 -18.41 4.38 -14.83
CA VAL A 19 -17.18 4.42 -14.02
C VAL A 19 -15.99 3.94 -14.83
N ARG A 20 -16.13 2.85 -15.60
CA ARG A 20 -15.09 2.37 -16.51
C ARG A 20 -14.73 3.44 -17.55
N ASP A 21 -15.72 4.06 -18.17
CA ASP A 21 -15.52 5.09 -19.18
C ASP A 21 -14.76 6.29 -18.60
N ILE A 22 -15.10 6.74 -17.38
CA ILE A 22 -14.41 7.84 -16.69
C ILE A 22 -12.96 7.45 -16.32
N VAL A 23 -12.74 6.24 -15.80
CA VAL A 23 -11.41 5.76 -15.43
C VAL A 23 -10.51 5.60 -16.65
N LEU A 24 -11.06 5.11 -17.76
CA LEU A 24 -10.34 4.94 -19.03
C LEU A 24 -10.09 6.29 -19.73
N ALA A 25 -11.01 7.25 -19.60
CA ALA A 25 -10.87 8.57 -20.19
C ALA A 25 -9.71 9.38 -19.58
N GLY A 26 -9.27 9.02 -18.36
CA GLY A 26 -8.22 9.75 -17.65
C GLY A 26 -8.67 11.16 -17.25
N HIS A 27 -8.17 11.66 -16.12
CA HIS A 27 -8.56 12.96 -15.59
C HIS A 27 -8.03 14.16 -16.42
N ASP A 28 -7.27 13.94 -17.49
CA ASP A 28 -6.66 15.00 -18.28
C ASP A 28 -7.03 14.85 -19.76
N GLY A 29 -8.00 15.65 -20.20
CA GLY A 29 -8.59 15.56 -21.52
C GLY A 29 -7.58 15.60 -22.67
N VAL A 30 -7.54 14.53 -23.46
CA VAL A 30 -7.02 14.51 -24.83
C VAL A 30 -7.94 13.63 -25.68
N PRO A 31 -8.58 14.16 -26.75
CA PRO A 31 -9.30 13.35 -27.71
C PRO A 31 -8.37 13.05 -28.90
N SER A 32 -8.15 11.78 -29.25
CA SER A 32 -7.88 11.36 -30.62
C SER A 32 -7.76 9.85 -30.72
N GLN A 33 -8.72 9.23 -31.41
CA GLN A 33 -8.67 8.09 -32.35
C GLN A 33 -7.80 6.84 -32.09
N ALA A 34 -6.87 6.81 -31.13
CA ALA A 34 -6.07 5.64 -30.74
C ALA A 34 -6.78 4.71 -29.73
N ILE A 35 -7.93 5.14 -29.19
CA ILE A 35 -8.68 4.37 -28.17
C ILE A 35 -9.52 3.24 -28.79
N GLN A 36 -9.83 3.29 -30.10
CA GLN A 36 -10.61 2.23 -30.75
C GLN A 36 -9.83 0.91 -30.95
N GLU A 37 -8.49 0.94 -31.03
CA GLU A 37 -7.67 -0.28 -31.11
C GLU A 37 -7.37 -0.91 -29.73
N THR A 38 -7.49 -0.14 -28.63
CA THR A 38 -7.19 -0.62 -27.27
C THR A 38 -8.40 -1.25 -26.57
N ALA A 39 -9.59 -1.26 -27.18
CA ALA A 39 -10.81 -1.81 -26.61
C ALA A 39 -10.75 -3.32 -26.27
N ASN A 40 -9.76 -4.05 -26.80
CA ASN A 40 -9.54 -5.48 -26.53
C ASN A 40 -8.31 -5.81 -25.68
N ILE A 41 -7.60 -4.81 -25.13
CA ILE A 41 -6.47 -5.08 -24.23
C ILE A 41 -6.99 -5.01 -22.80
N ALA A 42 -7.14 -6.18 -22.16
CA ALA A 42 -7.40 -6.25 -20.74
C ALA A 42 -6.36 -5.40 -19.99
N PRO A 43 -6.77 -4.56 -19.01
CA PRO A 43 -5.84 -3.72 -18.29
C PRO A 43 -4.75 -4.57 -17.64
N LYS A 44 -3.49 -4.25 -17.93
CA LYS A 44 -2.32 -4.97 -17.40
C LYS A 44 -2.17 -4.66 -15.91
N LEU A 45 -2.55 -5.62 -15.05
CA LEU A 45 -2.31 -5.54 -13.61
C LEU A 45 -0.90 -6.05 -13.28
N VAL A 46 -0.08 -5.20 -12.67
CA VAL A 46 1.22 -5.60 -12.10
C VAL A 46 1.01 -5.93 -10.63
N VAL A 47 1.37 -7.15 -10.23
CA VAL A 47 1.26 -7.62 -8.84
C VAL A 47 2.64 -7.63 -8.21
N SER A 48 2.75 -7.05 -7.00
CA SER A 48 3.96 -7.09 -6.19
C SER A 48 3.70 -7.86 -4.90
N ILE A 49 4.71 -8.57 -4.41
CA ILE A 49 4.65 -9.33 -3.16
C ILE A 49 5.44 -8.58 -2.09
N SER A 50 4.78 -8.28 -0.97
CA SER A 50 5.44 -7.69 0.20
C SER A 50 5.82 -8.77 1.20
N ALA A 51 7.12 -8.95 1.43
CA ALA A 51 7.60 -9.67 2.60
C ALA A 51 7.40 -8.83 3.87
N ARG A 52 7.53 -9.44 5.06
CA ARG A 52 7.48 -8.71 6.33
C ARG A 52 8.50 -7.57 6.36
N HIS A 53 8.06 -6.40 6.78
CA HIS A 53 8.91 -5.20 6.79
C HIS A 53 8.40 -4.18 7.81
N CYS A 54 9.17 -3.13 8.02
CA CYS A 54 8.74 -2.00 8.83
C CYS A 54 9.11 -0.66 8.19
N HIS A 55 8.40 0.37 8.62
CA HIS A 55 8.68 1.77 8.40
C HIS A 55 9.08 2.41 9.72
N LEU A 56 10.05 3.32 9.68
CA LEU A 56 10.59 3.97 10.87
C LEU A 56 10.50 5.50 10.77
N THR A 57 10.39 6.14 11.94
CA THR A 57 10.64 7.58 12.09
C THR A 57 12.13 7.84 12.18
N ASP A 58 12.59 9.06 11.91
CA ASP A 58 13.99 9.44 12.07
C ASP A 58 14.48 9.15 13.50
N GLN A 59 13.66 9.50 14.50
CA GLN A 59 13.96 9.21 15.91
C GLN A 59 14.17 7.71 16.18
N HIS A 60 13.39 6.82 15.56
CA HIS A 60 13.56 5.39 15.74
C HIS A 60 14.74 4.83 14.95
N VAL A 61 15.07 5.40 13.79
CA VAL A 61 16.32 5.07 13.08
C VAL A 61 17.51 5.37 13.98
N GLU A 62 17.56 6.57 14.57
CA GLU A 62 18.68 6.95 15.44
C GLU A 62 18.77 6.09 16.70
N LYS A 63 17.63 5.77 17.34
CA LYS A 63 17.62 4.90 18.53
C LYS A 63 18.10 3.47 18.22
N LEU A 64 17.77 2.93 17.05
CA LEU A 64 18.08 1.55 16.68
C LEU A 64 19.46 1.39 16.06
N PHE A 65 19.93 2.39 15.30
CA PHE A 65 21.15 2.27 14.49
C PHE A 65 22.26 3.25 14.90
N GLY A 66 21.98 4.20 15.79
CA GLY A 66 22.95 5.15 16.33
C GLY A 66 22.57 6.61 16.04
N SER A 67 22.98 7.52 16.93
CA SER A 67 22.72 8.97 16.80
C SER A 67 23.22 9.52 15.46
N GLY A 68 22.40 10.35 14.81
CA GLY A 68 22.70 10.96 13.51
C GLY A 68 22.70 10.00 12.30
N ARG A 69 22.28 8.74 12.48
CA ARG A 69 22.21 7.78 11.37
C ARG A 69 20.95 7.96 10.55
N THR A 70 21.10 7.77 9.24
CA THR A 70 20.01 7.71 8.27
C THR A 70 19.95 6.33 7.63
N LEU A 71 18.82 6.01 7.00
CA LEU A 71 18.65 4.76 6.26
C LEU A 71 19.54 4.74 5.01
N THR A 72 20.15 3.60 4.73
CA THR A 72 21.02 3.42 3.56
C THR A 72 20.22 2.73 2.44
N PRO A 73 19.94 3.39 1.29
CA PRO A 73 19.20 2.74 0.20
C PRO A 73 19.95 1.54 -0.36
N LYS A 74 19.26 0.39 -0.46
CA LYS A 74 19.78 -0.85 -1.06
C LYS A 74 19.16 -1.16 -2.41
N LYS A 75 17.83 -1.12 -2.48
CA LYS A 75 17.08 -1.49 -3.68
C LYS A 75 15.81 -0.66 -3.81
N ASN A 76 15.62 -0.04 -4.96
CA ASN A 76 14.39 0.70 -5.27
C ASN A 76 13.19 -0.25 -5.36
N LEU A 77 12.05 0.21 -4.86
CA LEU A 77 10.77 -0.46 -5.00
C LEU A 77 10.07 -0.01 -6.28
N TYR A 78 8.92 -0.63 -6.57
CA TYR A 78 8.11 -0.30 -7.74
C TYR A 78 7.55 1.14 -7.69
N GLN A 79 7.28 1.65 -6.48
CA GLN A 79 6.83 3.01 -6.28
C GLN A 79 8.02 3.95 -6.23
N ASP A 80 8.00 4.99 -7.07
CA ASP A 80 9.08 5.97 -7.15
C ASP A 80 9.34 6.64 -5.80
N GLY A 81 10.62 6.78 -5.47
CA GLY A 81 11.09 7.35 -4.20
C GLY A 81 11.11 6.38 -3.02
N PHE A 82 10.56 5.17 -3.14
CA PHE A 82 10.59 4.17 -2.07
C PHE A 82 11.69 3.12 -2.30
N TYR A 83 12.29 2.65 -1.21
CA TYR A 83 13.39 1.68 -1.27
C TYR A 83 13.40 0.73 -0.09
N ALA A 84 13.92 -0.48 -0.31
CA ALA A 84 14.41 -1.32 0.77
C ALA A 84 15.78 -0.78 1.22
N ALA A 85 15.95 -0.55 2.52
CA ALA A 85 17.21 -0.08 3.10
C ALA A 85 18.16 -1.26 3.39
N GLU A 86 19.45 -1.02 3.61
CA GLU A 86 20.41 -2.05 4.06
C GLU A 86 20.05 -2.56 5.46
N GLU A 87 19.49 -1.68 6.29
CA GLU A 87 19.11 -1.94 7.66
C GLU A 87 17.99 -2.99 7.77
N THR A 88 18.09 -3.81 8.81
CA THR A 88 17.03 -4.73 9.23
C THR A 88 16.89 -4.69 10.74
N VAL A 89 15.71 -5.02 11.24
CA VAL A 89 15.42 -5.14 12.66
C VAL A 89 15.00 -6.56 13.01
N MET A 90 15.02 -6.86 14.30
CA MET A 90 14.42 -8.06 14.86
C MET A 90 13.16 -7.68 15.63
N ILE A 91 12.06 -8.36 15.37
CA ILE A 91 10.80 -8.16 16.11
C ILE A 91 10.67 -9.28 17.13
N ILE A 92 10.48 -8.93 18.40
CA ILE A 92 10.32 -9.87 19.51
C ILE A 92 8.90 -9.77 20.04
N GLY A 93 8.21 -10.92 20.12
CA GLY A 93 6.85 -11.00 20.62
C GLY A 93 6.76 -11.52 22.06
N PRO A 94 5.58 -11.41 22.71
CA PRO A 94 5.35 -11.88 24.09
C PRO A 94 5.70 -13.35 24.33
N LYS A 95 5.61 -14.20 23.29
CA LYS A 95 5.99 -15.62 23.36
C LYS A 95 7.50 -15.88 23.40
N ARG A 96 8.34 -14.84 23.50
CA ARG A 96 9.82 -14.93 23.37
C ARG A 96 10.26 -15.57 22.06
N ARG A 97 9.43 -15.47 21.02
CA ARG A 97 9.77 -15.79 19.64
C ARG A 97 10.19 -14.51 18.94
N MET A 98 11.10 -14.66 17.99
CA MET A 98 11.68 -13.55 17.24
C MET A 98 11.51 -13.77 15.75
N LEU A 99 11.25 -12.69 15.03
CA LEU A 99 11.38 -12.63 13.58
C LEU A 99 12.66 -11.87 13.27
N PRO A 100 13.77 -12.56 12.92
CA PRO A 100 14.98 -11.89 12.51
C PRO A 100 14.80 -11.23 11.14
N THR A 101 15.73 -10.33 10.80
CA THR A 101 15.91 -9.79 9.45
C THR A 101 14.66 -9.15 8.81
N VAL A 102 13.82 -8.49 9.62
CA VAL A 102 12.70 -7.68 9.12
C VAL A 102 13.24 -6.44 8.42
N ARG A 103 12.95 -6.31 7.12
CA ARG A 103 13.51 -5.25 6.27
C ARG A 103 12.93 -3.88 6.67
N VAL A 104 13.78 -2.86 6.75
CA VAL A 104 13.33 -1.46 6.86
C VAL A 104 13.08 -0.90 5.46
N LEU A 105 11.92 -0.30 5.24
CA LEU A 105 11.59 0.41 4.00
C LEU A 105 11.68 1.92 4.21
N GLY A 106 12.43 2.58 3.33
CA GLY A 106 12.56 4.03 3.28
C GLY A 106 11.68 4.69 2.20
N PRO A 107 11.54 6.02 2.24
CA PRO A 107 12.11 6.92 3.24
C PRO A 107 11.45 6.78 4.62
N THR A 108 12.01 7.44 5.64
CA THR A 108 11.41 7.51 6.97
C THR A 108 10.03 8.15 6.91
N ARG A 109 9.17 7.83 7.88
CA ARG A 109 7.78 8.28 7.97
C ARG A 109 7.51 8.98 9.30
N PRO A 110 6.42 9.76 9.43
CA PRO A 110 6.05 10.40 10.70
C PRO A 110 5.72 9.41 11.83
N ALA A 111 5.34 8.17 11.49
CA ALA A 111 5.05 7.12 12.45
C ALA A 111 5.71 5.80 12.05
N SER A 112 6.16 5.04 13.05
CA SER A 112 6.66 3.69 12.85
C SER A 112 5.52 2.69 12.67
N GLN A 113 5.71 1.74 11.77
CA GLN A 113 4.72 0.72 11.46
C GLN A 113 5.42 -0.59 11.11
N VAL A 114 4.89 -1.71 11.57
CA VAL A 114 5.37 -3.05 11.20
C VAL A 114 4.25 -3.75 10.45
N GLU A 115 4.57 -4.25 9.24
CA GLU A 115 3.64 -4.98 8.39
C GLU A 115 4.03 -6.46 8.40
N LEU A 116 3.12 -7.29 8.93
CA LEU A 116 3.34 -8.70 9.20
C LEU A 116 2.21 -9.54 8.61
N ALA A 117 2.53 -10.78 8.24
CA ALA A 117 1.50 -11.76 7.90
C ALA A 117 0.76 -12.24 9.15
N PHE A 118 -0.44 -12.81 8.99
CA PHE A 118 -1.19 -13.38 10.11
C PHE A 118 -0.40 -14.49 10.84
N THR A 119 0.35 -15.29 10.10
CA THR A 119 1.21 -16.36 10.64
C THR A 119 2.38 -15.83 11.46
N ASP A 120 2.89 -14.64 11.14
CA ASP A 120 3.91 -13.94 11.93
C ASP A 120 3.32 -13.53 13.28
N GLY A 121 2.07 -13.03 13.32
CA GLY A 121 1.34 -12.71 14.55
C GLY A 121 1.18 -13.92 15.48
N ILE A 122 0.78 -15.08 14.94
CA ILE A 122 0.67 -16.34 15.70
C ILE A 122 2.01 -16.72 16.33
N SER A 123 3.10 -16.59 15.56
CA SER A 123 4.46 -16.93 15.97
C SER A 123 4.95 -16.02 17.09
N LEU A 124 4.71 -14.71 16.97
CA LEU A 124 5.04 -13.71 17.98
C LEU A 124 4.13 -13.79 19.22
N GLY A 125 2.91 -14.30 19.06
CA GLY A 125 1.88 -14.31 20.10
C GLY A 125 1.17 -12.97 20.25
N ILE A 126 0.92 -12.29 19.14
CA ILE A 126 0.17 -11.03 19.07
C ILE A 126 -1.03 -11.20 18.13
N ASP A 127 -2.14 -10.55 18.45
CA ASP A 127 -3.33 -10.52 17.59
C ASP A 127 -3.23 -9.32 16.63
N LEU A 128 -3.11 -9.60 15.34
CA LEU A 128 -2.87 -8.58 14.32
C LEU A 128 -4.18 -8.25 13.59
N PRO A 129 -4.65 -6.98 13.62
CA PRO A 129 -5.79 -6.57 12.81
C PRO A 129 -5.39 -6.40 11.34
N VAL A 130 -6.33 -6.64 10.42
CA VAL A 130 -6.18 -6.27 9.01
C VAL A 130 -6.47 -4.78 8.85
N ARG A 131 -5.50 -4.01 8.34
CA ARG A 131 -5.58 -2.55 8.17
C ARG A 131 -4.88 -2.09 6.90
N ALA A 132 -5.33 -0.95 6.37
CA ALA A 132 -4.57 -0.20 5.38
C ALA A 132 -3.36 0.49 6.05
N SER A 133 -2.27 0.66 5.30
CA SER A 133 -1.06 1.35 5.77
C SER A 133 -1.41 2.75 6.30
N GLY A 134 -0.85 3.12 7.46
CA GLY A 134 -1.15 4.37 8.16
C GLY A 134 -2.30 4.30 9.18
N ASN A 135 -3.20 3.31 9.10
CA ASN A 135 -4.25 3.12 10.11
C ASN A 135 -3.77 2.26 11.28
N ILE A 136 -2.94 2.88 12.13
CA ILE A 136 -2.29 2.26 13.30
C ILE A 136 -3.08 2.41 14.62
N SER A 137 -4.34 2.88 14.57
CA SER A 137 -5.14 3.03 15.79
C SER A 137 -5.56 1.68 16.37
N ARG A 138 -5.39 1.48 17.68
CA ARG A 138 -5.73 0.23 18.39
C ARG A 138 -5.05 -1.00 17.76
N THR A 139 -3.80 -0.85 17.37
CA THR A 139 -2.91 -1.98 17.02
C THR A 139 -2.06 -2.34 18.23
N PRO A 140 -1.66 -3.62 18.39
CA PRO A 140 -0.76 -4.04 19.46
C PRO A 140 0.64 -3.40 19.34
#